data_AF-D5DF33-F1
#
_entry.id   AF-D5DF33-F1
#
_cell.length_a   1.000
_cell.length_b   1.000
_cell.length_c   1.000
_cell.angle_alpha   90.00
_cell.angle_beta   90.00
_cell.angle_gamma   90.00
#
_symmetry.space_group_name_H-M   'P 1'
#
loop_
_entity.id
_entity.type
_entity.pdbx_description
1 polymer ?
#
loop_
_entity_poly.entity_id
_entity_poly.type
_entity_poly.pdbx_seq_one_letter_code
_entity_poly.pdbx_strand_id
1 'polypeptide(L)' 'MKGKLTLLAVLLLPWLSIVKVDKFVFKRYLPVLTFSSLVIAFISELSKSFTWWKVRKPLFPKLSSDFSFIFGPFFIANF' A
#
# COMPACT_ATOMS: atom_id res chain seq x y z
N MET A 1 14.28 -8.29 13.76
CA MET A 1 13.48 -9.12 12.83
C MET A 1 11.95 -8.90 12.92
N LYS A 2 11.38 -8.46 14.05
CA LYS A 2 9.92 -8.25 14.23
C LYS A 2 9.27 -7.22 13.29
N GLY A 3 9.97 -6.12 12.95
CA GLY A 3 9.39 -5.02 12.16
C GLY A 3 9.13 -5.33 10.68
N LYS A 4 9.86 -6.29 10.09
CA LYS A 4 9.61 -6.70 8.70
C LYS A 4 8.38 -7.60 8.61
N LEU A 5 8.19 -8.50 9.58
CA LEU A 5 7.00 -9.35 9.69
C LEU A 5 5.72 -8.53 9.86
N THR A 6 5.75 -7.46 10.66
CA THR A 6 4.58 -6.59 10.86
C THR A 6 4.17 -5.86 9.58
N LEU A 7 5.14 -5.35 8.80
CA LEU A 7 4.85 -4.69 7.53
C LEU A 7 4.34 -5.68 6.46
N LEU A 8 4.82 -6.92 6.51
CA LEU A 8 4.35 -7.99 5.65
C LEU A 8 2.90 -8.39 6.02
N ALA A 9 2.58 -8.43 7.31
CA ALA A 9 1.22 -8.61 7.79
C ALA A 9 0.29 -7.45 7.37
N VAL A 10 0.75 -6.19 7.46
CA VAL A 10 -0.01 -5.02 6.95
C VAL A 10 -0.25 -5.12 5.45
N LEU A 11 0.72 -5.65 4.69
CA LEU A 11 0.54 -5.85 3.26
C LEU A 11 -0.44 -6.98 2.96
N LEU A 12 -0.39 -8.12 3.65
CA LEU A 12 -1.14 -9.32 3.28
C LEU A 12 -2.51 -9.48 3.97
N LEU A 13 -2.66 -9.07 5.23
CA LEU A 13 -3.92 -9.25 5.97
C LEU A 13 -5.12 -8.59 5.29
N PRO A 14 -5.00 -7.36 4.73
CA PRO A 14 -6.13 -6.73 4.08
C PRO A 14 -6.62 -7.54 2.86
N TRP A 15 -5.74 -8.24 2.15
CA TRP A 15 -6.07 -9.02 0.94
C TRP A 15 -6.99 -10.20 1.20
N LEU A 16 -7.05 -10.69 2.44
CA LEU A 16 -8.03 -11.70 2.82
C LEU A 16 -9.48 -11.18 2.71
N SER A 17 -9.70 -9.87 2.81
CA SER A 17 -11.02 -9.26 2.67
C SER A 17 -11.54 -9.29 1.24
N ILE A 18 -10.64 -9.30 0.23
CA ILE A 18 -11.00 -9.41 -1.20
C ILE A 18 -11.71 -10.73 -1.50
N VAL A 19 -11.52 -11.78 -0.70
CA VAL A 19 -12.18 -13.07 -0.92
C VAL A 19 -13.72 -12.96 -0.87
N LYS A 20 -14.26 -11.96 -0.17
CA LYS A 20 -15.71 -11.72 -0.06
C LYS A 20 -16.29 -10.90 -1.22
N VAL A 21 -15.44 -10.41 -2.13
CA VAL A 21 -15.79 -9.45 -3.17
C VAL A 21 -16.07 -10.16 -4.50
N ASP A 22 -17.10 -9.69 -5.21
CA ASP A 22 -17.38 -10.17 -6.57
C ASP A 22 -16.25 -9.79 -7.54
N LYS A 23 -15.76 -10.77 -8.31
CA LYS A 23 -14.64 -10.62 -9.25
C LYS A 23 -14.92 -9.59 -10.35
N PHE A 24 -16.17 -9.44 -10.78
CA PHE A 24 -16.56 -8.47 -11.81
C PHE A 24 -16.49 -7.05 -11.26
N VAL A 25 -17.00 -6.84 -10.05
CA VAL A 25 -16.95 -5.54 -9.35
C VAL A 25 -15.50 -5.16 -9.08
N PHE A 26 -14.68 -6.10 -8.57
CA PHE A 26 -13.26 -5.85 -8.33
C PHE A 26 -12.52 -5.40 -9.59
N LYS A 27 -12.72 -6.09 -10.71
CA LYS A 27 -12.09 -5.72 -11.99
C LYS A 27 -12.53 -4.34 -12.51
N ARG A 28 -13.78 -3.94 -12.25
CA ARG A 28 -14.31 -2.64 -12.65
C ARG A 28 -13.63 -1.48 -11.90
N TYR A 29 -13.36 -1.65 -10.61
CA TYR A 29 -12.73 -0.62 -9.78
C TYR A 29 -11.19 -0.70 -9.76
N LEU A 30 -10.61 -1.80 -10.23
CA LEU A 30 -9.17 -2.03 -10.31
C LEU A 30 -8.37 -0.87 -10.93
N PRO A 31 -8.81 -0.23 -12.04
CA PRO A 31 -8.10 0.92 -12.61
C PRO A 31 -8.07 2.12 -11.66
N VAL A 32 -9.19 2.41 -10.99
CA VAL A 32 -9.31 3.54 -10.04
C VAL A 32 -8.50 3.27 -8.77
N LEU A 33 -8.54 2.04 -8.24
CA LEU A 33 -7.74 1.62 -7.10
C LEU A 33 -6.24 1.72 -7.39
N THR A 34 -5.84 1.27 -8.57
CA THR A 34 -4.45 1.33 -9.01
C THR A 34 -4.01 2.79 -9.17
N PHE A 35 -4.83 3.62 -9.82
CA PHE A 35 -4.52 5.03 -10.01
C PHE A 35 -4.36 5.79 -8.70
N SER A 36 -5.34 5.69 -7.79
CA SER A 36 -5.29 6.34 -6.48
C SER A 36 -4.09 5.89 -5.65
N SER A 37 -3.79 4.59 -5.66
CA SER A 37 -2.62 4.03 -4.96
C SER A 37 -1.30 4.50 -5.56
N LEU A 38 -1.20 4.62 -6.89
CA LEU A 38 -0.03 5.17 -7.57
C LEU A 38 0.19 6.65 -7.24
N VAL A 39 -0.88 7.45 -7.17
CA VAL A 39 -0.79 8.87 -6.77
C VAL A 39 -0.18 9.00 -5.38
N ILE A 40 -0.63 8.18 -4.42
CA ILE A 40 -0.09 8.23 -3.06
C ILE A 40 1.33 7.66 -2.99
N ALA A 41 1.64 6.61 -3.75
CA ALA A 41 3.00 6.11 -3.87
C ALA A 41 3.94 7.18 -4.41
N PHE A 42 3.49 7.95 -5.41
CA PHE A 42 4.26 9.06 -5.97
C PHE A 42 4.47 10.18 -4.96
N ILE A 43 3.41 10.61 -4.24
CA ILE A 43 3.52 11.60 -3.17
C ILE A 43 4.47 11.12 -2.07
N SER A 44 4.43 9.83 -1.73
CA SER A 44 5.28 9.25 -0.70
C SER A 44 6.76 9.19 -1.14
N GLU A 45 7.04 8.95 -2.43
CA GLU A 45 8.40 9.05 -2.97
C GLU A 45 8.89 10.52 -3.04
N LEU A 46 8.02 11.46 -3.40
CA LEU A 46 8.33 12.89 -3.29
C LEU A 46 8.63 13.28 -1.85
N SER A 47 7.81 12.85 -0.89
CA SER A 47 8.03 13.08 0.54
C SER A 47 9.38 12.55 1.02
N LYS A 48 9.83 11.39 0.52
CA LYS A 48 11.16 10.86 0.80
C LYS A 48 12.27 11.75 0.25
N SER A 49 12.10 12.29 -0.96
CA SER A 49 13.05 13.22 -1.60
C SER A 49 13.10 14.58 -0.89
N PHE A 50 11.94 15.15 -0.56
CA PHE A 50 11.78 16.45 0.10
C PHE A 50 11.83 16.37 1.64
N THR A 51 12.04 15.17 2.21
CA THR A 51 12.09 14.89 3.65
C THR A 51 10.89 15.37 4.47
N TRP A 52 9.67 15.34 3.90
CA TRP A 52 8.47 15.76 4.63
C TRP A 52 8.17 14.85 5.84
N TRP A 53 8.43 13.54 5.72
CA TRP A 53 8.44 12.62 6.86
C TRP A 53 9.46 11.49 6.67
N LYS A 54 10.06 11.02 7.78
CA LYS A 54 11.03 9.91 7.79
C LYS A 54 10.47 8.69 8.51
N VAL A 55 10.29 7.59 7.77
CA VAL A 55 9.92 6.31 8.37
C VAL A 55 11.17 5.50 8.68
N ARG A 56 11.31 5.10 9.95
CA ARG A 56 12.57 4.52 10.48
C ARG A 56 12.84 3.07 10.06
N LYS A 57 11.83 2.32 9.60
CA LYS A 57 11.94 0.88 9.30
C LYS A 57 11.20 0.51 8.01
N PRO A 58 11.69 0.89 6.82
CA PRO A 58 11.09 0.48 5.56
C PRO A 58 11.24 -1.03 5.31
N LEU A 59 10.25 -1.65 4.66
CA LEU A 59 10.35 -3.05 4.20
C LEU A 59 11.38 -3.17 3.06
N PHE A 60 11.33 -2.22 2.13
CA PHE A 60 12.25 -2.07 1.02
C PHE A 60 12.97 -0.72 1.14
N PRO A 61 14.28 -0.67 1.45
CA PRO A 61 15.00 0.60 1.64
C PRO A 61 15.12 1.45 0.37
N LYS A 62 14.95 0.84 -0.81
CA LYS A 62 14.97 1.53 -2.11
C LYS A 62 13.65 2.21 -2.46
N LEU A 63 12.52 1.68 -1.99
CA LEU A 63 11.19 2.24 -2.23
C LEU A 63 10.78 3.17 -1.09
N SER A 64 9.73 3.96 -1.27
CA SER A 64 9.08 4.60 -0.13
C SER A 64 8.66 3.55 0.90
N SER A 65 8.92 3.87 2.17
CA SER A 65 8.56 3.07 3.34
C SER A 65 7.08 2.74 3.45
N ASP A 66 6.24 3.56 2.83
CA ASP A 66 4.78 3.49 2.97
C ASP A 66 4.17 2.50 1.99
N PHE A 67 4.99 1.86 1.14
CA PHE A 67 4.55 0.92 0.11
C PHE A 67 3.66 -0.21 0.68
N SER A 68 4.05 -0.81 1.79
CA SER A 68 3.26 -1.88 2.44
C SER A 68 1.89 -1.38 2.93
N PHE A 69 1.77 -0.11 3.28
CA PHE A 69 0.52 0.52 3.69
C PHE A 69 -0.35 0.88 2.48
N ILE A 70 0.27 1.44 1.44
CA ILE A 70 -0.43 1.88 0.22
C ILE A 70 -1.06 0.69 -0.51
N PHE A 71 -0.29 -0.38 -0.73
CA PHE A 71 -0.75 -1.57 -1.45
C PHE A 71 -1.42 -2.62 -0.55
N GLY A 72 -1.44 -2.41 0.76
CA GLY A 72 -2.17 -3.26 1.71
C GLY A 72 -3.50 -2.63 2.07
N PRO A 73 -3.61 -2.00 3.25
CA PRO A 73 -4.88 -1.49 3.76
C PRO A 73 -5.45 -0.37 2.90
N PHE A 74 -4.66 0.55 2.36
CA PHE A 74 -5.20 1.66 1.56
C PHE A 74 -5.84 1.18 0.26
N PHE A 75 -5.19 0.27 -0.47
CA PHE A 75 -5.71 -0.33 -1.71
C PHE A 75 -7.04 -1.04 -1.47
N ILE A 76 -7.19 -1.70 -0.32
CA ILE A 76 -8.37 -2.53 -0.04
C ILE A 76 -9.49 -1.75 0.64
N ALA A 77 -9.15 -0.76 1.46
CA ALA A 77 -10.13 0.14 2.05
C ALA A 77 -10.74 1.12 1.02
N ASN A 78 -10.07 1.35 -0.11
CA ASN A 78 -10.62 2.13 -1.22
C ASN A 78 -11.57 1.34 -2.13
N PHE A 79 -11.63 0.01 -1.98
CA PHE A 79 -12.55 -0.84 -2.73
C PHE A 79 -13.94 -0.84 -2.09
#